data_AF-A0A381UPX8-F1
#
_entry.id   AF-A0A381UPX8-F1
#
_cell.length_a   1.000
_cell.length_b   1.000
_cell.length_c   1.000
_cell.angle_alpha   90.00
_cell.angle_beta   90.00
_cell.angle_gamma   90.00
#
_symmetry.space_group_name_H-M   'P 1'
#
loop_
_entity.id
_entity.type
_entity.pdbx_description
1 polymer ?
#
loop_
_entity_poly.entity_id
_entity_poly.type
_entity_poly.pdbx_seq_one_letter_code
_entity_poly.pdbx_strand_id
1 'polypeptide(L)'
;MCTLRYVMILAISFVGTSFACEYPPLVAVPSGEDATMEELLAAQAQIREYMTAMEEYLVCINEETEAAGDNAPEVYGQIMAERHNSAVLEMETVAEIFNSQVQAFREANPETGGMGMGMGMGMGTRN
;
A
#
# COMPACT_ATOMS: atom_id res chain seq x y z
N MET A 1 -57.27 -15.98 10.19
CA MET A 1 -56.88 -15.49 11.52
C MET A 1 -55.39 -15.74 11.70
N CYS A 2 -54.65 -14.64 11.89
CA CYS A 2 -53.25 -14.47 12.34
C CYS A 2 -52.17 -15.42 11.77
N THR A 3 -51.44 -15.05 10.70
CA THR A 3 -50.22 -14.21 10.73
C THR A 3 -49.23 -14.56 11.83
N LEU A 4 -48.02 -15.00 11.47
CA LEU A 4 -46.81 -14.18 11.63
C LEU A 4 -45.61 -14.87 10.96
N ARG A 5 -45.15 -14.27 9.85
CA ARG A 5 -43.79 -14.46 9.33
C ARG A 5 -42.84 -13.81 10.34
N TYR A 6 -42.15 -14.61 11.15
CA TYR A 6 -41.01 -14.11 11.92
C TYR A 6 -39.81 -14.00 10.99
N VAL A 7 -39.71 -12.87 10.30
CA VAL A 7 -38.44 -12.41 9.75
C VAL A 7 -37.66 -11.85 10.93
N MET A 8 -36.89 -12.69 11.61
CA MET A 8 -35.86 -12.25 12.55
C MET A 8 -34.71 -11.69 11.72
N ILE A 9 -34.79 -10.40 11.41
CA ILE A 9 -33.64 -9.62 10.94
C ILE A 9 -32.71 -9.50 12.15
N LEU A 10 -31.69 -10.34 12.19
CA LEU A 10 -30.56 -10.16 13.08
C LEU A 10 -29.82 -8.90 12.60
N ALA A 11 -30.17 -7.76 13.19
CA ALA A 11 -29.39 -6.54 13.04
C ALA A 11 -28.03 -6.81 13.67
N ILE A 12 -27.04 -7.14 12.83
CA ILE A 12 -25.65 -7.12 13.23
C ILE A 12 -25.31 -5.64 13.38
N SER A 13 -25.47 -5.13 14.60
CA SER A 13 -24.86 -3.87 14.98
C SER A 13 -23.36 -4.09 14.88
N PHE A 14 -22.74 -3.52 13.86
CA PHE A 14 -21.29 -3.40 13.77
C PHE A 14 -20.87 -2.57 14.98
N VAL A 15 -20.42 -3.24 16.04
CA VAL A 15 -19.76 -2.60 17.16
C VAL A 15 -18.42 -2.14 16.59
N GLY A 16 -18.35 -0.87 16.16
CA GLY A 16 -17.09 -0.22 15.86
C GLY A 16 -16.26 -0.25 17.14
N THR A 17 -15.33 -1.19 17.23
CA THR A 17 -14.25 -1.10 18.20
C THR A 17 -13.51 0.17 17.87
N SER A 18 -13.62 1.19 18.73
CA SER A 18 -12.84 2.42 18.64
C SER A 18 -11.38 2.10 18.96
N PHE A 19 -10.72 1.36 18.07
CA PHE A 19 -9.29 1.49 17.91
C PHE A 19 -9.10 2.84 17.24
N ALA A 20 -8.34 3.74 17.88
CA ALA A 20 -7.82 4.92 17.20
C ALA A 20 -7.20 4.50 15.86
N CYS A 21 -7.18 5.37 14.85
CA CYS A 21 -6.69 5.01 13.51
C CYS A 21 -5.39 4.19 13.59
N GLU A 22 -5.49 2.89 13.27
CA GLU A 22 -4.40 1.93 13.42
C GLU A 22 -3.40 2.17 12.29
N TYR A 23 -2.16 2.47 12.65
CA TYR A 23 -1.11 2.68 11.65
C TYR A 23 -0.67 1.33 11.08
N PRO A 24 -0.78 1.10 9.76
CA PRO A 24 -0.37 -0.17 9.15
C PRO A 24 1.12 -0.47 9.40
N PRO A 25 1.48 -1.75 9.61
CA PRO A 25 2.89 -2.12 9.72
C PRO A 25 3.60 -1.92 8.38
N LEU A 26 4.82 -1.37 8.43
CA LEU A 26 5.64 -1.13 7.25
C LEU A 26 5.90 -2.43 6.47
N VAL A 27 5.76 -2.35 5.14
CA VAL A 27 6.06 -3.46 4.22
C VAL A 27 7.56 -3.56 3.93
N ALA A 28 8.07 -4.79 3.87
CA ALA A 28 9.45 -5.05 3.50
C ALA A 28 9.63 -5.01 1.97
N VAL A 29 10.65 -4.30 1.51
CA VAL A 29 11.05 -4.28 0.09
C VAL A 29 12.36 -5.05 -0.07
N PRO A 30 12.39 -6.17 -0.83
CA PRO A 30 13.61 -6.95 -1.03
C PRO A 30 14.61 -6.21 -1.94
N SER A 31 15.91 -6.48 -1.76
CA SER A 31 16.98 -5.97 -2.62
C SER A 31 16.82 -6.50 -4.04
N GLY A 32 16.73 -5.62 -5.03
CA GLY A 32 16.61 -6.00 -6.44
C GLY A 32 17.85 -6.70 -6.99
N GLU A 33 19.03 -6.44 -6.42
CA GLU A 33 20.30 -7.06 -6.86
C GLU A 33 20.31 -8.58 -6.59
N ASP A 34 19.68 -9.01 -5.49
CA ASP A 34 19.69 -10.40 -5.01
C ASP A 34 18.33 -11.11 -5.14
N ALA A 35 17.25 -10.36 -5.35
CA ALA A 35 15.90 -10.91 -5.44
C ALA A 35 15.67 -11.68 -6.75
N THR A 36 14.75 -12.63 -6.68
CA THR A 36 14.15 -13.28 -7.82
C THR A 36 12.94 -12.47 -8.34
N MET A 37 12.54 -12.74 -9.60
CA MET A 37 11.30 -12.17 -10.16
C MET A 37 10.07 -12.51 -9.32
N GLU A 38 10.01 -13.74 -8.78
CA GLU A 38 8.90 -14.18 -7.93
C GLU A 38 8.84 -13.37 -6.62
N GLU A 39 9.98 -13.12 -5.99
CA GLU A 39 10.06 -12.29 -4.78
C GLU A 39 9.66 -10.84 -5.03
N LEU A 40 10.04 -10.24 -6.16
CA LEU A 40 9.61 -8.89 -6.52
C LEU A 40 8.11 -8.79 -6.83
N LEU A 41 7.53 -9.82 -7.46
CA LEU A 41 6.08 -9.89 -7.68
C LEU A 41 5.31 -10.07 -6.36
N ALA A 42 5.82 -10.90 -5.46
CA ALA A 42 5.26 -11.06 -4.12
C ALA A 42 5.35 -9.75 -3.31
N ALA A 43 6.50 -9.08 -3.36
CA ALA A 43 6.68 -7.76 -2.74
C ALA A 43 5.72 -6.73 -3.32
N GLN A 44 5.50 -6.72 -4.64
CA GLN A 44 4.53 -5.84 -5.28
C GLN A 44 3.11 -6.06 -4.75
N ALA A 45 2.69 -7.31 -4.54
CA ALA A 45 1.38 -7.62 -3.98
C ALA A 45 1.26 -7.11 -2.54
N GLN A 46 2.27 -7.36 -1.69
CA GLN A 46 2.30 -6.89 -0.31
C GLN A 46 2.32 -5.35 -0.22
N ILE A 47 3.05 -4.67 -1.11
CA ILE A 47 3.08 -3.21 -1.16
C ILE A 47 1.69 -2.67 -1.52
N ARG A 48 0.96 -3.30 -2.45
CA ARG A 48 -0.42 -2.88 -2.75
C ARG A 48 -1.34 -3.02 -1.55
N GLU A 49 -1.25 -4.14 -0.82
CA GLU A 49 -2.02 -4.35 0.41
C GLU A 49 -1.69 -3.29 1.46
N TYR A 50 -0.40 -2.98 1.63
CA TYR A 50 0.06 -1.90 2.51
C TYR A 50 -0.47 -0.53 2.07
N MET A 51 -0.45 -0.20 0.76
CA MET A 51 -1.02 1.06 0.25
C MET A 51 -2.51 1.17 0.54
N THR A 52 -3.28 0.10 0.33
CA THR A 52 -4.71 0.06 0.67
C THR A 52 -4.93 0.28 2.16
N ALA A 53 -4.16 -0.38 3.02
CA ALA A 53 -4.26 -0.19 4.47
C ALA A 53 -3.89 1.25 4.90
N MET A 54 -2.91 1.87 4.24
CA MET A 54 -2.54 3.27 4.48
C MET A 54 -3.63 4.24 4.02
N GLU A 55 -4.29 3.97 2.89
CA GLU A 55 -5.44 4.76 2.43
C GLU A 55 -6.60 4.68 3.44
N GLU A 56 -6.88 3.49 3.98
CA GLU A 56 -7.86 3.31 5.05
C GLU A 56 -7.48 4.10 6.32
N TYR A 57 -6.20 4.10 6.68
CA TYR A 57 -5.68 4.92 7.78
C TYR A 57 -5.90 6.42 7.51
N LEU A 58 -5.59 6.92 6.31
CA LEU A 58 -5.79 8.33 5.94
C LEU A 58 -7.28 8.74 6.00
N VAL A 59 -8.19 7.86 5.55
CA VAL A 59 -9.63 8.07 5.68
C VAL A 59 -10.01 8.21 7.15
N CYS A 60 -9.54 7.31 8.01
CA CYS A 60 -9.80 7.37 9.44
C CYS A 60 -9.29 8.68 10.08
N ILE A 61 -8.09 9.13 9.72
CA ILE A 61 -7.54 10.41 10.22
C ILE A 61 -8.45 11.58 9.86
N ASN A 62 -8.97 11.60 8.63
CA ASN A 62 -9.90 12.63 8.20
C ASN A 62 -11.20 12.57 8.98
N GLU A 63 -11.77 11.37 9.20
CA GLU A 63 -12.98 11.18 10.01
C GLU A 63 -12.77 11.61 11.47
N GLU A 64 -11.64 11.27 12.10
CA GLU A 64 -11.27 11.72 13.46
C GLU A 64 -11.11 13.25 13.53
N THR A 65 -10.60 13.86 12.46
CA THR A 65 -10.42 15.31 12.38
C THR A 65 -11.77 16.02 12.24
N GLU A 66 -12.65 15.52 11.37
CA GLU A 66 -14.00 16.05 11.16
C GLU A 66 -14.88 15.87 12.40
N ALA A 67 -14.80 14.71 13.06
CA ALA A 67 -15.58 14.41 14.26
C ALA A 67 -15.22 15.30 15.46
N ALA A 68 -13.98 15.79 15.52
CA ALA A 68 -13.55 16.72 16.58
C ALA A 68 -14.25 18.09 16.47
N GLY A 69 -14.60 18.50 15.24
CA GLY A 69 -15.33 19.73 14.94
C GLY A 69 -14.61 21.03 15.35
N ASP A 70 -15.32 22.15 15.21
CA ASP A 70 -14.73 23.50 15.36
C ASP A 70 -14.28 23.86 16.78
N ASN A 71 -14.66 23.07 17.78
CA ASN A 71 -14.28 23.29 19.18
C ASN A 71 -12.96 22.60 19.55
N ALA A 72 -12.36 21.84 18.63
CA ALA A 72 -11.07 21.21 18.86
C ALA A 72 -9.96 22.27 19.03
N PRO A 73 -8.97 22.06 19.92
CA PRO A 73 -7.82 22.93 20.00
C PRO A 73 -7.09 23.01 18.64
N GLU A 74 -6.59 24.18 18.26
CA GLU A 74 -5.84 24.35 16.99
C GLU A 74 -4.69 23.33 16.85
N VAL A 75 -4.01 23.03 17.97
CA VAL A 75 -2.92 22.05 18.02
C VAL A 75 -3.37 20.64 17.60
N TYR A 76 -4.64 20.28 17.81
CA TYR A 76 -5.18 18.98 17.39
C TYR A 76 -5.21 18.86 15.87
N GLY A 77 -5.69 19.91 15.17
CA GLY A 77 -5.69 19.94 13.71
C GLY A 77 -4.28 19.88 13.13
N GLN A 78 -3.30 20.54 13.76
CA GLN A 78 -1.90 20.46 13.37
C GLN A 78 -1.33 19.05 13.52
N ILE A 79 -1.64 18.37 14.63
CA ILE A 79 -1.22 16.97 14.87
C ILE A 79 -1.84 16.04 13.82
N MET A 80 -3.12 16.19 13.51
CA MET A 80 -3.78 15.33 12.50
C MET A 80 -3.24 15.58 11.10
N ALA A 81 -2.97 16.84 10.74
CA ALA A 81 -2.33 17.18 9.47
C ALA A 81 -0.92 16.57 9.38
N GLU A 82 -0.13 16.62 10.45
CA GLU A 82 1.20 16.00 10.47
C GLU A 82 1.11 14.48 10.29
N ARG A 83 0.20 13.80 11.00
CA ARG A 83 -0.04 12.35 10.85
C ARG A 83 -0.44 11.97 9.42
N HIS A 84 -1.26 12.79 8.77
CA HIS A 84 -1.67 12.59 7.39
C HIS A 84 -0.47 12.74 6.44
N ASN A 85 0.26 13.85 6.56
CA ASN A 85 1.40 14.13 5.69
C ASN A 85 2.54 13.12 5.86
N SER A 86 2.81 12.66 7.09
CA SER A 86 3.83 11.65 7.34
C SER A 86 3.48 10.30 6.69
N ALA A 87 2.20 9.91 6.74
CA ALA A 87 1.71 8.70 6.11
C ALA A 87 1.81 8.76 4.58
N VAL A 88 1.44 9.89 3.97
CA VAL A 88 1.61 10.10 2.52
C VAL A 88 3.08 10.04 2.12
N LEU A 89 3.97 10.67 2.88
CA LEU A 89 5.41 10.64 2.62
C LEU A 89 5.98 9.20 2.72
N GLU A 90 5.52 8.40 3.67
CA GLU A 90 5.93 7.00 3.80
C GLU A 90 5.48 6.17 2.60
N MET A 91 4.23 6.35 2.15
CA MET A 91 3.70 5.69 0.95
C MET A 91 4.53 6.05 -0.30
N GLU A 92 4.84 7.33 -0.50
CA GLU A 92 5.69 7.80 -1.59
C GLU A 92 7.09 7.16 -1.52
N THR A 93 7.69 7.16 -0.32
CA THR A 93 9.02 6.59 -0.09
C THR A 93 9.05 5.08 -0.38
N VAL A 94 8.05 4.32 0.07
CA VAL A 94 7.95 2.88 -0.21
C VAL A 94 7.82 2.62 -1.71
N ALA A 95 7.03 3.42 -2.41
CA ALA A 95 6.88 3.31 -3.86
C ALA A 95 8.19 3.61 -4.61
N GLU A 96 8.90 4.66 -4.20
CA GLU A 96 10.22 5.02 -4.75
C GLU A 96 11.25 3.92 -4.53
N ILE A 97 11.34 3.39 -3.30
CA ILE A 97 12.25 2.30 -2.96
C ILE A 97 11.94 1.08 -3.85
N PHE A 98 10.67 0.67 -3.95
CA PHE A 98 10.32 -0.49 -4.78
C PHE A 98 10.66 -0.28 -6.25
N ASN A 99 10.39 0.91 -6.81
CA ASN A 99 10.76 1.22 -8.19
C ASN A 99 12.28 1.15 -8.41
N SER A 100 13.06 1.65 -7.45
CA SER A 100 14.53 1.54 -7.46
C SER A 100 14.97 0.07 -7.43
N GLN A 101 14.36 -0.78 -6.60
CA GLN A 101 14.71 -2.21 -6.55
C GLN A 101 14.31 -2.95 -7.83
N VAL A 102 13.18 -2.61 -8.46
CA VAL A 102 12.83 -3.16 -9.77
C VAL A 102 13.86 -2.76 -10.83
N GLN A 103 14.39 -1.54 -10.78
CA GLN A 103 15.47 -1.12 -11.66
C GLN A 103 16.77 -1.89 -11.40
N ALA A 104 17.19 -2.01 -10.13
CA ALA A 104 18.38 -2.78 -9.75
C ALA A 104 18.30 -4.23 -10.23
N PHE A 105 17.13 -4.86 -10.11
CA PHE A 105 16.89 -6.21 -10.65
C PHE A 105 17.06 -6.29 -12.16
N ARG A 106 16.54 -5.31 -12.90
CA ARG A 106 16.68 -5.27 -14.37
C ARG A 106 18.15 -5.12 -14.79
N GLU A 107 18.90 -4.30 -14.06
CA GLU A 107 20.33 -4.09 -14.31
C GLU A 107 21.16 -5.35 -13.99
N ALA A 108 20.81 -6.06 -12.92
CA ALA A 108 21.42 -7.35 -12.56
C ALA A 108 21.02 -8.50 -13.51
N ASN A 109 19.86 -8.38 -14.20
CA ASN A 109 19.28 -9.42 -15.05
C ASN A 109 18.98 -8.91 -16.48
N PRO A 110 20.01 -8.57 -17.29
CA PRO A 110 19.83 -7.94 -18.60
C PRO A 110 19.01 -8.77 -19.61
N GLU A 111 19.06 -10.11 -19.51
CA GLU A 111 18.29 -11.04 -20.34
C GLU A 111 16.76 -10.90 -20.09
N THR A 112 16.35 -10.55 -18.87
CA THR A 112 14.94 -10.40 -18.49
C THR A 112 14.33 -9.07 -18.95
N GLY A 113 15.18 -8.04 -19.14
CA GLY A 113 14.79 -6.76 -19.75
C GLY A 113 14.64 -6.81 -21.28
N GLY A 114 15.09 -7.88 -21.92
CA GLY A 114 15.17 -8.05 -23.38
C GLY A 114 13.97 -8.73 -24.05
N MET A 115 12.98 -9.24 -23.30
CA MET A 115 11.82 -9.94 -23.90
C MET A 115 10.86 -9.04 -24.73
N GLY A 116 11.22 -7.77 -24.95
CA GLY A 116 10.54 -6.83 -25.85
C GLY A 116 11.38 -6.28 -27.01
N MET A 117 12.68 -6.55 -27.10
CA MET A 117 13.52 -6.10 -28.22
C MET A 117 14.14 -7.30 -28.92
N GLY A 118 13.32 -7.90 -29.79
CA GLY A 118 13.77 -8.90 -30.74
C GLY A 118 14.89 -8.35 -31.65
N MET A 119 15.88 -9.21 -31.85
CA MET A 119 16.70 -9.32 -33.06
C MET A 119 17.69 -8.18 -33.35
N GLY A 120 18.91 -8.38 -32.86
CA GLY A 120 20.11 -7.73 -33.38
C GLY A 120 21.31 -8.68 -33.24
N MET A 121 21.37 -9.71 -34.08
CA MET A 121 22.48 -10.66 -34.18
C MET A 121 23.83 -9.94 -34.27
N GLY A 122 24.67 -10.11 -33.25
CA GLY A 122 26.08 -9.74 -33.25
C GLY A 122 26.94 -10.93 -32.84
N MET A 123 26.79 -12.07 -33.53
CA MET A 123 27.65 -13.23 -33.28
C MET A 123 28.95 -13.07 -34.07
N GLY A 124 30.01 -12.78 -33.32
CA GLY A 124 31.37 -12.62 -33.83
C GLY A 124 31.97 -13.90 -34.41
N THR A 125 32.91 -13.65 -35.32
CA THR A 125 34.10 -14.45 -35.67
C THR A 125 33.86 -15.89 -36.14
N ARG A 126 33.90 -16.07 -37.47
CA ARG A 126 34.39 -17.31 -38.08
C ARG A 126 35.79 -17.05 -38.65
N ASN A 127 36.71 -17.94 -38.27
CA ASN A 127 37.99 -18.21 -38.91
C ASN A 127 37.82 -18.49 -40.40
#